data_AF-A0A7X0KSL8-F1
#
_entry.id   AF-A0A7X0KSL8-F1
#
_cell.length_a   1.000
_cell.length_b   1.000
_cell.length_c   1.000
_cell.angle_alpha   90.00
_cell.angle_beta   90.00
_cell.angle_gamma   90.00
#
_symmetry.space_group_name_H-M   'P 1'
#
loop_
_entity.id
_entity.type
_entity.pdbx_description
1 polymer ?
#
loop_
_entity_poly.entity_id
_entity_poly.type
_entity_poly.pdbx_seq_one_letter_code
_entity_poly.pdbx_strand_id
1 'polypeptide(L)'
;MRPIPRLATFLSLLSLAGLAEARGVIEKVQIEGLNKDEDEAMIENIQVSLSLYDAIGKDQGESRLEYLLSQAERQTRQALEPFGYFTPTITVDAPRQDDKLTVVVHVDKGEPIRVRNFHVGITGPAEDDRYLGEDLKNFRPRQGDIFVSSVYETSKVTITRRLAERGYFDADFTQRKVEVTRADHAADIDLSWDSGRRYNMGPIRFHQDYFNQKLFDPLVYWKEGSYYHEGKLDRLRESLVKLDYFSVIDIQPKPEEADANGEVPVDVNLTRAKRSIYTAGLSYGSESGAGVRLGVDRRYVNARGHKLSTQLDYAQKRKSFITSYRIPAFRWLDGWYTTSLRVYDEQTDYIDLRNVKLTGSRSGQINEHWTAIASINALRERWRYATDEVFDGALYQTSTLFYPQIEADYVGVDDKVFPRKGFSGNISLRGGAEGAGSDASFVQAHMRVNWFHGLGDNDRLILRGEAGSTWTDALVAMPPSLRFFAGGDNSIRGYAFREVGPRTPRPDRFALGAKHVLTGSAEYEHYFKGGPWGGAVFVDSGSAFDDTPDWHTGVGFGLRWRSPVGPVRVDVAHGLNDPDSQFQLYLNIGANL
;
A
#
# COMPACT_ATOMS: atom_id res chain seq x y z
N MET A 1 70.72 25.68 -70.63
CA MET A 1 69.57 26.06 -71.48
C MET A 1 68.61 24.87 -71.57
N ARG A 2 67.33 25.09 -71.28
CA ARG A 2 66.19 24.20 -71.64
C ARG A 2 66.06 24.10 -73.19
N PRO A 3 65.37 23.12 -73.84
CA PRO A 3 64.03 22.59 -73.47
C PRO A 3 63.62 21.11 -73.77
N ILE A 4 62.50 20.75 -73.12
CA ILE A 4 61.34 19.79 -73.25
C ILE A 4 61.04 19.19 -74.66
N PRO A 5 60.47 17.94 -74.85
CA PRO A 5 59.10 17.45 -74.47
C PRO A 5 59.03 16.04 -73.83
N ARG A 6 58.18 15.72 -72.81
CA ARG A 6 56.70 15.63 -72.65
C ARG A 6 55.97 14.64 -73.59
N LEU A 7 55.83 13.38 -73.15
CA LEU A 7 54.55 12.64 -73.17
C LEU A 7 54.60 11.40 -72.24
N ALA A 8 53.48 11.12 -71.55
CA ALA A 8 53.07 9.86 -70.91
C ALA A 8 53.77 9.39 -69.61
N THR A 9 53.29 9.85 -68.45
CA THR A 9 53.02 9.00 -67.26
C THR A 9 52.29 9.81 -66.18
N PHE A 10 50.96 9.77 -66.20
CA PHE A 10 50.13 10.26 -65.10
C PHE A 10 48.77 9.55 -65.17
N LEU A 11 48.75 8.29 -64.73
CA LEU A 11 47.59 7.54 -64.22
C LEU A 11 48.03 6.08 -64.08
N SER A 12 48.20 5.61 -62.85
CA SER A 12 48.13 4.19 -62.38
C SER A 12 49.21 3.86 -61.33
N LEU A 13 49.00 4.33 -60.09
CA LEU A 13 49.50 3.69 -58.85
C LEU A 13 48.72 4.24 -57.66
N LEU A 14 47.40 4.14 -57.77
CA LEU A 14 46.43 4.31 -56.69
C LEU A 14 45.52 3.08 -56.80
N SER A 15 46.08 1.93 -56.45
CA SER A 15 45.36 0.65 -56.49
C SER A 15 45.96 -0.30 -55.45
N LEU A 16 45.15 -0.53 -54.42
CA LEU A 16 45.19 -1.65 -53.48
C LEU A 16 46.39 -1.74 -52.51
N ALA A 17 46.45 -0.80 -51.58
CA ALA A 17 46.48 -1.26 -50.19
C ALA A 17 45.01 -1.42 -49.78
N GLY A 18 44.48 -2.64 -49.85
CA GLY A 18 43.27 -2.95 -49.13
C GLY A 18 43.57 -2.70 -47.66
N LEU A 19 43.10 -1.56 -47.13
CA LEU A 19 42.79 -1.49 -45.71
C LEU A 19 41.71 -2.54 -45.52
N ALA A 20 42.10 -3.77 -45.21
CA ALA A 20 41.23 -4.67 -44.49
C ALA A 20 40.87 -3.87 -43.24
N GLU A 21 39.69 -3.26 -43.21
CA GLU A 21 39.09 -2.85 -41.95
C GLU A 21 38.88 -4.13 -41.18
N ALA A 22 39.89 -4.52 -40.42
CA ALA A 22 39.75 -5.56 -39.44
C ALA A 22 38.66 -5.08 -38.47
N ARG A 23 37.64 -5.90 -38.35
CA ARG A 23 36.39 -5.60 -37.67
C ARG A 23 36.10 -6.75 -36.74
N GLY A 24 35.66 -6.44 -35.53
CA GLY A 24 35.46 -7.42 -34.48
C GLY A 24 34.14 -7.17 -33.77
N VAL A 25 33.39 -8.24 -33.54
CA VAL A 25 32.16 -8.24 -32.77
C VAL A 25 32.44 -8.91 -31.43
N ILE A 26 32.19 -8.21 -30.32
CA ILE A 26 32.22 -8.80 -28.99
C ILE A 26 30.95 -9.65 -28.86
N GLU A 27 31.11 -10.96 -28.83
CA GLU A 27 29.98 -11.90 -28.71
C GLU A 27 29.55 -12.05 -27.25
N LYS A 28 30.51 -12.06 -26.33
CA LYS A 28 30.26 -12.24 -24.90
C LYS A 28 31.39 -11.65 -24.05
N VAL A 29 31.03 -11.13 -22.89
CA VAL A 29 31.96 -10.76 -21.82
C VAL A 29 31.71 -11.69 -20.63
N GLN A 30 32.77 -12.30 -20.10
CA GLN A 30 32.74 -13.19 -18.94
C GLN A 30 33.64 -12.64 -17.84
N ILE A 31 33.19 -12.76 -16.60
CA ILE A 31 33.98 -12.38 -15.42
C ILE A 31 34.28 -13.68 -14.67
N GLU A 32 35.57 -13.92 -14.42
CA GLU A 32 36.06 -15.10 -13.69
C GLU A 32 36.81 -14.68 -12.43
N GLY A 33 36.84 -15.54 -11.41
CA GLY A 33 37.49 -15.26 -10.12
C GLY A 33 36.60 -14.60 -9.05
N LEU A 34 35.32 -14.37 -9.36
CA LEU A 34 34.29 -13.92 -8.42
C LEU A 34 33.22 -15.01 -8.22
N ASN A 35 32.76 -15.19 -6.99
CA ASN A 35 31.71 -16.13 -6.66
C ASN A 35 30.34 -15.48 -6.94
N LYS A 36 29.50 -16.11 -7.76
CA LYS A 36 28.19 -15.54 -8.13
C LYS A 36 27.25 -15.34 -6.96
N ASP A 37 27.33 -16.17 -5.92
CA ASP A 37 26.42 -16.10 -4.77
C ASP A 37 26.94 -15.09 -3.72
N GLU A 38 28.26 -14.91 -3.60
CA GLU A 38 28.87 -14.05 -2.58
C GLU A 38 29.23 -12.65 -3.11
N ASP A 39 29.51 -12.53 -4.41
CA ASP A 39 30.00 -11.30 -5.06
C ASP A 39 29.01 -10.73 -6.08
N GLU A 40 27.74 -11.09 -6.01
CA GLU A 40 26.69 -10.67 -6.95
C GLU A 40 26.71 -9.16 -7.21
N ALA A 41 26.72 -8.35 -6.14
CA ALA A 41 26.75 -6.90 -6.22
C ALA A 41 28.04 -6.35 -6.88
N MET A 42 29.18 -7.01 -6.71
CA MET A 42 30.44 -6.62 -7.36
C MET A 42 30.39 -6.95 -8.85
N ILE A 43 29.90 -8.15 -9.18
CA ILE A 43 29.73 -8.59 -10.57
C ILE A 43 28.80 -7.64 -11.31
N GLU A 44 27.66 -7.28 -10.72
CA GLU A 44 26.74 -6.32 -11.30
C GLU A 44 27.39 -4.95 -11.51
N ASN A 45 28.11 -4.43 -10.50
CA ASN A 45 28.78 -3.13 -10.63
C ASN A 45 29.87 -3.12 -11.70
N ILE A 46 30.62 -4.22 -11.86
CA ILE A 46 31.58 -4.41 -12.96
C ILE A 46 30.83 -4.39 -14.29
N GLN A 47 29.75 -5.15 -14.43
CA GLN A 47 28.97 -5.20 -15.68
C GLN A 47 28.46 -3.82 -16.11
N VAL A 48 27.97 -3.02 -15.16
CA VAL A 48 27.50 -1.65 -15.41
C VAL A 48 28.65 -0.71 -15.76
N SER A 49 29.84 -0.91 -15.17
CA SER A 49 30.99 0.00 -15.37
C SER A 49 31.79 -0.28 -16.64
N LEU A 50 31.69 -1.49 -17.20
CA LEU A 50 32.48 -1.92 -18.35
C LEU A 50 31.83 -1.49 -19.66
N SER A 51 32.51 -0.60 -20.37
CA SER A 51 32.12 -0.16 -21.72
C SER A 51 32.07 -1.28 -22.77
N LEU A 52 32.66 -2.44 -22.46
CA LEU A 52 32.57 -3.65 -23.28
C LEU A 52 31.13 -4.17 -23.37
N TYR A 53 30.33 -4.06 -22.30
CA TYR A 53 28.94 -4.54 -22.29
C TYR A 53 28.05 -3.74 -23.24
N ASP A 54 28.29 -2.45 -23.41
CA ASP A 54 27.59 -1.60 -24.37
C ASP A 54 27.93 -1.92 -25.84
N ALA A 55 29.07 -2.57 -26.06
CA ALA A 55 29.59 -2.91 -27.39
C ALA A 55 29.26 -4.35 -27.83
N ILE A 56 28.64 -5.16 -26.96
CA ILE A 56 28.24 -6.54 -27.27
C ILE A 56 27.30 -6.56 -28.49
N GLY A 57 27.60 -7.44 -29.45
CA GLY A 57 26.80 -7.62 -30.67
C GLY A 57 26.89 -6.50 -31.69
N LYS A 58 27.73 -5.48 -31.46
CA LYS A 58 27.97 -4.37 -32.40
C LYS A 58 29.31 -4.56 -33.10
N ASP A 59 29.35 -4.25 -34.39
CA ASP A 59 30.57 -4.24 -35.19
C ASP A 59 31.50 -3.10 -34.75
N GLN A 60 32.71 -3.41 -34.30
CA GLN A 60 33.72 -2.44 -33.85
C GLN A 60 34.94 -2.51 -34.75
N GLY A 61 35.47 -1.35 -35.16
CA GLY A 61 36.80 -1.30 -35.79
C GLY A 61 37.92 -1.64 -34.81
N GLU A 62 39.02 -2.24 -35.27
CA GLU A 62 40.13 -2.70 -34.40
C GLU A 62 40.59 -1.65 -33.38
N SER A 63 40.83 -0.40 -33.80
CA SER A 63 41.33 0.64 -32.87
C SER A 63 40.35 0.94 -31.74
N ARG A 64 39.03 0.82 -31.99
CA ARG A 64 38.02 0.97 -30.95
C ARG A 64 37.99 -0.24 -30.03
N LEU A 65 38.16 -1.44 -30.58
CA LEU A 65 38.19 -2.67 -29.82
C LEU A 65 39.42 -2.74 -28.91
N GLU A 66 40.60 -2.39 -29.42
CA GLU A 66 41.83 -2.26 -28.63
C GLU A 66 41.69 -1.20 -27.52
N TYR A 67 41.05 -0.06 -27.83
CA TYR A 67 40.71 0.93 -26.82
C TYR A 67 39.81 0.34 -25.73
N LEU A 68 38.70 -0.32 -26.08
CA LEU A 68 37.78 -0.91 -25.10
C LEU A 68 38.45 -1.96 -24.22
N LEU A 69 39.29 -2.83 -24.79
CA LEU A 69 40.08 -3.82 -24.05
C LEU A 69 41.09 -3.16 -23.10
N SER A 70 41.78 -2.11 -23.56
CA SER A 70 42.70 -1.34 -22.70
C SER A 70 41.99 -0.55 -21.59
N GLN A 71 40.69 -0.25 -21.73
CA GLN A 71 39.89 0.36 -20.66
C GLN A 71 39.38 -0.66 -19.66
N ALA A 72 39.16 -1.91 -20.08
CA ALA A 72 38.49 -2.92 -19.27
C ALA A 72 39.20 -3.16 -17.93
N GLU A 73 40.53 -3.23 -17.89
CA GLU A 73 41.27 -3.39 -16.64
C GLU A 73 41.01 -2.23 -15.67
N ARG A 74 41.13 -0.99 -16.16
CA ARG A 74 40.90 0.23 -15.36
C ARG A 74 39.45 0.32 -14.87
N GLN A 75 38.48 0.01 -15.74
CA GLN A 75 37.05 0.05 -15.40
C GLN A 75 36.71 -1.00 -14.35
N THR A 76 37.20 -2.24 -14.50
CA THR A 76 37.02 -3.31 -13.51
C THR A 76 37.65 -2.94 -12.17
N ARG A 77 38.86 -2.37 -12.19
CA ARG A 77 39.54 -1.91 -10.96
C ARG A 77 38.71 -0.85 -10.23
N GLN A 78 38.24 0.16 -10.94
CA GLN A 78 37.39 1.23 -10.38
C GLN A 78 36.06 0.69 -9.86
N ALA A 79 35.48 -0.32 -10.52
CA ALA A 79 34.23 -0.95 -10.09
C ALA A 79 34.37 -1.75 -8.79
N LEU A 80 35.58 -2.16 -8.42
CA LEU A 80 35.87 -2.90 -7.20
C LEU A 80 36.22 -1.99 -6.00
N GLU A 81 36.65 -0.75 -6.24
CA GLU A 81 37.00 0.21 -5.18
C GLU A 81 35.86 0.46 -4.17
N PRO A 82 34.58 0.63 -4.57
CA PRO A 82 33.48 0.84 -3.63
C PRO A 82 33.26 -0.29 -2.62
N PHE A 83 33.73 -1.50 -2.95
CA PHE A 83 33.63 -2.71 -2.12
C PHE A 83 34.88 -2.94 -1.26
N GLY A 84 35.85 -2.03 -1.31
CA GLY A 84 37.06 -2.08 -0.48
C GLY A 84 38.26 -2.71 -1.16
N TYR A 85 38.19 -3.06 -2.45
CA TYR A 85 39.29 -3.70 -3.18
C TYR A 85 40.01 -2.68 -4.08
N PHE A 86 41.08 -2.08 -3.57
CA PHE A 86 41.82 -1.00 -4.26
C PHE A 86 43.07 -1.48 -5.02
N THR A 87 43.52 -2.70 -4.73
CA THR A 87 44.69 -3.33 -5.37
C THR A 87 44.36 -4.71 -5.96
N PRO A 88 43.28 -4.87 -6.76
CA PRO A 88 43.00 -6.15 -7.39
C PRO A 88 44.02 -6.45 -8.50
N THR A 89 44.23 -7.73 -8.78
CA THR A 89 44.96 -8.18 -9.98
C THR A 89 43.93 -8.53 -11.05
N ILE A 90 43.99 -7.85 -12.18
CA ILE A 90 43.01 -8.01 -13.26
C ILE A 90 43.76 -8.32 -14.55
N THR A 91 43.39 -9.40 -15.21
CA THR A 91 43.87 -9.73 -16.56
C THR A 91 42.68 -9.85 -17.51
N VAL A 92 42.85 -9.34 -18.73
CA VAL A 92 41.80 -9.33 -19.74
C VAL A 92 42.29 -10.12 -20.94
N ASP A 93 41.66 -11.26 -21.17
CA ASP A 93 41.92 -12.12 -22.32
C ASP A 93 40.79 -11.97 -23.33
N ALA A 94 41.13 -11.87 -24.60
CA ALA A 94 40.14 -11.72 -25.67
C ALA A 94 40.44 -12.71 -26.81
N PRO A 95 40.28 -14.03 -26.58
CA PRO A 95 40.41 -15.02 -27.64
C PRO A 95 39.49 -14.66 -28.81
N ARG A 96 40.09 -14.56 -29.99
CA ARG A 96 39.41 -14.24 -31.24
C ARG A 96 39.22 -15.50 -32.06
N GLN A 97 37.99 -15.74 -32.50
CA GLN A 97 37.65 -16.78 -33.46
C GLN A 97 36.94 -16.09 -34.63
N ASP A 98 37.62 -16.03 -35.78
CA ASP A 98 37.23 -15.21 -36.93
C ASP A 98 37.09 -13.72 -36.55
N ASP A 99 35.93 -13.10 -36.82
CA ASP A 99 35.61 -11.71 -36.45
C ASP A 99 34.84 -11.62 -35.11
N LYS A 100 34.78 -12.72 -34.35
CA LYS A 100 34.09 -12.76 -33.05
C LYS A 100 35.10 -12.86 -31.91
N LEU A 101 34.86 -12.09 -30.86
CA LEU A 101 35.67 -12.08 -29.65
C LEU A 101 34.83 -12.47 -28.43
N THR A 102 35.38 -13.35 -27.61
CA THR A 102 34.90 -13.58 -26.24
C THR A 102 35.88 -12.92 -25.30
N VAL A 103 35.45 -11.88 -24.58
CA VAL A 103 36.31 -11.21 -23.60
C VAL A 103 36.14 -11.87 -22.24
N VAL A 104 37.23 -12.32 -21.64
CA VAL A 104 37.28 -12.91 -20.31
C VAL A 104 38.09 -11.99 -19.41
N VAL A 105 37.44 -11.46 -18.38
CA VAL A 105 38.05 -10.61 -17.37
C VAL A 105 38.29 -11.49 -16.15
N HIS A 106 39.55 -11.88 -15.92
CA HIS A 106 39.95 -12.61 -14.73
C HIS A 106 40.24 -11.61 -13.61
N VAL A 107 39.56 -11.79 -12.47
CA VAL A 107 39.64 -10.90 -11.32
C VAL A 107 40.12 -11.68 -10.11
N ASP A 108 41.28 -11.29 -9.58
CA ASP A 108 41.66 -11.60 -8.21
C ASP A 108 41.47 -10.33 -7.37
N LYS A 109 40.53 -10.39 -6.43
CA LYS A 109 40.16 -9.27 -5.56
C LYS A 109 41.35 -8.81 -4.69
N GLY A 110 42.28 -9.71 -4.37
CA GLY A 110 43.36 -9.45 -3.43
C GLY A 110 42.86 -9.16 -2.01
N GLU A 111 43.73 -8.57 -1.19
CA GLU A 111 43.38 -8.19 0.18
C GLU A 111 42.50 -6.93 0.22
N PRO A 112 41.38 -6.96 0.94
CA PRO A 112 40.52 -5.79 1.08
C PRO A 112 41.18 -4.74 1.98
N ILE A 113 40.90 -3.47 1.69
CA ILE A 113 41.21 -2.36 2.59
C ILE A 113 40.38 -2.51 3.87
N ARG A 114 41.04 -2.50 5.03
CA ARG A 114 40.39 -2.54 6.34
C ARG A 114 40.51 -1.21 7.06
N VAL A 115 39.50 -0.86 7.85
CA VAL A 115 39.54 0.36 8.66
C VAL A 115 40.56 0.20 9.79
N ARG A 116 41.62 0.99 9.76
CA ARG A 116 42.70 0.99 10.76
C ARG A 116 42.40 1.96 11.90
N ASN A 117 42.14 3.21 11.58
CA ASN A 117 41.74 4.23 12.55
C ASN A 117 40.29 4.66 12.32
N PHE A 118 39.54 4.81 13.41
CA PHE A 118 38.13 5.15 13.39
C PHE A 118 37.86 6.26 14.42
N HIS A 119 37.72 7.48 13.93
CA HIS A 119 37.32 8.65 14.72
C HIS A 119 36.00 9.16 14.17
N VAL A 120 34.91 8.76 14.81
CA VAL A 120 33.56 9.22 14.47
C VAL A 120 32.88 9.74 15.73
N GLY A 121 32.44 10.99 15.71
CA GLY A 121 31.87 11.62 16.89
C GLY A 121 31.06 12.87 16.57
N ILE A 122 30.26 13.31 17.53
CA ILE A 122 29.47 14.54 17.46
C ILE A 122 29.85 15.38 18.67
N THR A 123 30.04 16.67 18.45
CA THR A 123 30.32 17.66 19.49
C THR A 123 29.14 18.61 19.65
N GLY A 124 29.05 19.25 20.81
CA GLY A 124 27.93 20.13 21.16
C GLY A 124 26.75 19.39 21.80
N PRO A 125 25.58 20.04 21.93
CA PRO A 125 24.42 19.51 22.66
C PRO A 125 23.88 18.16 22.17
N ALA A 126 24.17 17.78 20.92
CA ALA A 126 23.77 16.49 20.38
C ALA A 126 24.56 15.30 20.91
N GLU A 127 25.69 15.53 21.59
CA GLU A 127 26.52 14.46 22.19
C GLU A 127 25.72 13.64 23.22
N ASP A 128 24.86 14.31 23.99
CA ASP A 128 23.98 13.70 24.99
C ASP A 128 22.67 13.13 24.40
N ASP A 129 22.46 13.25 23.08
CA ASP A 129 21.25 12.76 22.45
C ASP A 129 21.29 11.24 22.28
N ARG A 130 20.46 10.54 23.06
CA ARG A 130 20.37 9.07 23.06
C ARG A 130 20.28 8.45 21.65
N TYR A 131 19.48 9.04 20.76
CA TYR A 131 19.25 8.47 19.42
C TYR A 131 20.45 8.69 18.49
N LEU A 132 21.16 9.81 18.61
CA LEU A 132 22.40 10.02 17.86
C LEU A 132 23.53 9.15 18.43
N GLY A 133 23.58 8.97 19.75
CA GLY A 133 24.48 8.01 20.38
C GLY A 133 24.26 6.56 19.92
N GLU A 134 23.01 6.15 19.70
CA GLU A 134 22.69 4.85 19.09
C GLU A 134 23.15 4.76 17.63
N ASP A 135 22.96 5.81 16.82
CA ASP A 135 23.43 5.83 15.43
C ASP A 135 24.96 5.82 15.32
N LEU A 136 25.66 6.56 16.18
CA LEU A 136 27.12 6.50 16.29
C LEU A 136 27.61 5.10 16.66
N LYS A 137 26.89 4.41 17.55
CA LYS A 137 27.18 3.00 17.89
C LYS A 137 26.92 2.06 16.71
N ASN A 138 25.91 2.36 15.90
CA ASN A 138 25.57 1.55 14.73
C ASN A 138 26.33 1.93 13.47
N PHE A 139 27.13 3.01 13.50
CA PHE A 139 27.94 3.45 12.37
C PHE A 139 28.81 2.32 11.83
N ARG A 140 28.83 2.17 10.52
CA ARG A 140 29.68 1.24 9.78
C ARG A 140 30.34 1.94 8.59
N PRO A 141 31.53 1.50 8.15
CA PRO A 141 32.38 0.45 8.76
C PRO A 141 33.05 0.91 10.06
N ARG A 142 33.37 -0.03 10.96
CA ARG A 142 34.14 0.19 12.20
C ARG A 142 35.59 -0.27 12.04
N GLN A 143 36.42 0.06 13.03
CA GLN A 143 37.80 -0.44 13.11
C GLN A 143 37.83 -1.98 12.94
N GLY A 144 38.64 -2.46 11.99
CA GLY A 144 38.79 -3.87 11.61
C GLY A 144 37.89 -4.33 10.46
N ASP A 145 36.77 -3.64 10.21
CA ASP A 145 35.85 -3.97 9.11
C ASP A 145 36.49 -3.67 7.74
N ILE A 146 35.98 -4.33 6.70
CA ILE A 146 36.29 -3.96 5.31
C ILE A 146 35.71 -2.58 5.03
N PHE A 147 36.49 -1.71 4.41
CA PHE A 147 36.03 -0.39 4.02
C PHE A 147 35.14 -0.48 2.78
N VAL A 148 33.82 -0.43 2.99
CA VAL A 148 32.82 -0.35 1.91
C VAL A 148 32.27 1.07 1.85
N SER A 149 32.47 1.74 0.70
CA SER A 149 32.14 3.17 0.53
C SER A 149 30.64 3.44 0.66
N SER A 150 29.80 2.58 0.10
CA SER A 150 28.33 2.72 0.19
C SER A 150 27.82 2.61 1.63
N VAL A 151 28.43 1.75 2.44
CA VAL A 151 28.09 1.58 3.86
C VAL A 151 28.51 2.79 4.69
N TYR A 152 29.72 3.31 4.43
CA TYR A 152 30.21 4.55 5.04
C TYR A 152 29.29 5.75 4.73
N GLU A 153 28.97 5.95 3.45
CA GLU A 153 28.10 7.04 3.01
C GLU A 153 26.70 6.92 3.60
N THR A 154 26.14 5.71 3.65
CA THR A 154 24.84 5.43 4.29
C THR A 154 24.84 5.79 5.78
N SER A 155 25.89 5.39 6.51
CA SER A 155 26.01 5.70 7.94
C SER A 155 26.17 7.20 8.20
N LYS A 156 26.99 7.88 7.38
CA LYS A 156 27.16 9.34 7.44
C LYS A 156 25.83 10.07 7.18
N VAL A 157 25.10 9.70 6.12
CA VAL A 157 23.80 10.29 5.78
C VAL A 157 22.78 10.04 6.89
N THR A 158 22.77 8.85 7.51
CA THR A 158 21.88 8.53 8.62
C THR A 158 22.04 9.50 9.78
N ILE A 159 23.29 9.77 10.19
CA ILE A 159 23.59 10.72 11.26
C ILE A 159 23.23 12.15 10.86
N THR A 160 23.64 12.61 9.67
CA THR A 160 23.32 13.96 9.18
C THR A 160 21.80 14.18 9.11
N ARG A 161 21.05 13.20 8.62
CA ARG A 161 19.59 13.26 8.57
C ARG A 161 18.98 13.30 9.97
N ARG A 162 19.47 12.47 10.91
CA ARG A 162 18.98 12.49 12.29
C ARG A 162 19.27 13.80 13.01
N LEU A 163 20.40 14.46 12.73
CA LEU A 163 20.69 15.79 13.25
C LEU A 163 19.62 16.79 12.79
N ALA A 164 19.34 16.85 11.49
CA ALA A 164 18.29 17.71 10.93
C ALA A 164 16.88 17.36 11.46
N GLU A 165 16.52 16.07 11.48
CA GLU A 165 15.22 15.56 11.98
C GLU A 165 14.95 16.03 13.42
N ARG A 166 16.00 16.19 14.23
CA ARG A 166 15.92 16.54 15.66
C ARG A 166 16.17 18.02 15.96
N GLY A 167 16.32 18.83 14.91
CA GLY A 167 16.43 20.28 15.00
C GLY A 167 17.83 20.83 15.17
N TYR A 168 18.87 20.09 14.79
CA TYR A 168 20.25 20.59 14.74
C TYR A 168 20.52 21.14 13.33
N PHE A 169 19.88 22.25 12.97
CA PHE A 169 19.97 22.83 11.62
C PHE A 169 21.33 23.45 11.30
N ASP A 170 22.04 23.89 12.33
CA ASP A 170 23.38 24.47 12.21
C ASP A 170 24.47 23.40 12.19
N ALA A 171 24.10 22.12 12.15
CA ALA A 171 25.06 21.04 12.22
C ALA A 171 25.95 21.02 10.97
N ASP A 172 27.27 21.03 11.19
CA ASP A 172 28.26 21.01 10.12
C ASP A 172 29.42 20.07 10.48
N PHE A 173 30.19 19.68 9.47
CA PHE A 173 31.35 18.81 9.66
C PHE A 173 32.54 19.58 10.21
N THR A 174 33.01 19.19 11.40
CA THR A 174 34.32 19.63 11.91
C THR A 174 35.46 18.86 11.24
N GLN A 175 35.23 17.57 10.93
CA GLN A 175 36.12 16.75 10.11
C GLN A 175 35.27 15.93 9.13
N ARG A 176 35.75 15.82 7.89
CA ARG A 176 35.10 15.02 6.83
C ARG A 176 36.15 14.41 5.93
N LYS A 177 36.89 13.43 6.44
CA LYS A 177 38.03 12.85 5.76
C LYS A 177 38.02 11.33 5.85
N VAL A 178 38.30 10.69 4.71
CA VAL A 178 38.62 9.27 4.63
C VAL A 178 39.87 9.14 3.80
N GLU A 179 40.92 8.56 4.37
CA GLU A 179 42.19 8.32 3.68
C GLU A 179 42.38 6.83 3.44
N VAL A 180 42.63 6.44 2.20
CA VAL A 180 42.89 5.05 1.82
C VAL A 180 44.36 4.90 1.46
N THR A 181 45.10 4.13 2.26
CA THR A 181 46.51 3.81 2.04
C THR A 181 46.63 2.44 1.40
N ARG A 182 46.81 2.42 0.08
CA ARG A 182 46.84 1.17 -0.73
C ARG A 182 47.96 0.21 -0.32
N ALA A 183 49.14 0.73 0.03
CA ALA A 183 50.30 -0.08 0.40
C ALA A 183 50.11 -0.82 1.74
N ASP A 184 49.35 -0.24 2.67
CA ASP A 184 49.10 -0.79 4.01
C ASP A 184 47.80 -1.60 4.08
N HIS A 185 47.07 -1.70 2.97
CA HIS A 185 45.70 -2.21 2.93
C HIS A 185 44.77 -1.58 3.99
N ALA A 186 44.93 -0.27 4.24
CA ALA A 186 44.31 0.42 5.37
C ALA A 186 43.48 1.65 4.97
N ALA A 187 42.37 1.86 5.66
CA ALA A 187 41.58 3.09 5.60
C ALA A 187 41.54 3.78 6.98
N ASP A 188 41.70 5.09 7.00
CA ASP A 188 41.59 5.91 8.20
C ASP A 188 40.39 6.86 8.05
N ILE A 189 39.42 6.72 8.96
CA ILE A 189 38.17 7.52 8.96
C ILE A 189 38.27 8.57 10.05
N ASP A 190 38.16 9.84 9.66
CA ASP A 190 38.04 10.99 10.57
C ASP A 190 36.83 11.83 10.16
N LEU A 191 35.73 11.62 10.90
CA LEU A 191 34.42 12.16 10.60
C LEU A 191 33.79 12.69 11.88
N SER A 192 33.72 14.01 12.02
CA SER A 192 33.09 14.62 13.19
C SER A 192 32.15 15.74 12.79
N TRP A 193 31.08 15.89 13.57
CA TRP A 193 30.12 16.97 13.43
C TRP A 193 30.20 17.90 14.64
N ASP A 194 30.05 19.20 14.41
CA ASP A 194 29.53 20.11 15.40
C ASP A 194 28.03 20.19 15.20
N SER A 195 27.27 19.87 16.24
CA SER A 195 25.80 19.90 16.18
C SER A 195 25.21 21.31 16.23
N GLY A 196 26.01 22.32 16.60
CA GLY A 196 25.52 23.67 16.83
C GLY A 196 24.47 23.69 17.94
N ARG A 197 23.44 24.51 17.80
CA ARG A 197 22.33 24.58 18.77
C ARG A 197 21.17 23.69 18.35
N ARG A 198 20.43 23.19 19.34
CA ARG A 198 19.16 22.52 19.12
C ARG A 198 18.02 23.53 19.06
N TYR A 199 17.27 23.52 17.98
CA TYR A 199 16.11 24.38 17.79
C TYR A 199 14.83 23.79 18.38
N ASN A 200 13.87 24.68 18.62
CA ASN A 200 12.54 24.38 19.15
C ASN A 200 11.47 24.61 18.07
N MET A 201 10.32 23.98 18.24
CA MET A 201 9.14 24.23 17.43
C MET A 201 8.58 25.62 17.78
N GLY A 202 8.48 26.49 16.79
CA GLY A 202 7.91 27.83 16.93
C GLY A 202 6.45 27.93 16.48
N PRO A 203 5.98 29.16 16.20
CA PRO A 203 4.61 29.41 15.81
C PRO A 203 4.32 28.89 14.40
N ILE A 204 3.09 28.44 14.20
CA ILE A 204 2.61 27.92 12.92
C ILE A 204 1.68 28.92 12.24
N ARG A 205 1.85 29.10 10.93
CA ARG A 205 1.02 30.00 10.11
C ARG A 205 0.38 29.25 8.96
N PHE A 206 -0.95 29.15 8.97
CA PHE A 206 -1.71 28.54 7.88
C PHE A 206 -2.09 29.58 6.84
N HIS A 207 -1.56 29.45 5.63
CA HIS A 207 -1.88 30.28 4.47
C HIS A 207 -2.95 29.59 3.61
N GLN A 208 -4.19 30.08 3.71
CA GLN A 208 -5.37 29.58 3.01
C GLN A 208 -6.49 30.64 2.98
N ASP A 209 -7.51 30.46 2.13
CA ASP A 209 -8.47 31.50 1.75
C ASP A 209 -9.94 31.25 2.14
N TYR A 210 -10.29 30.14 2.79
CA TYR A 210 -11.70 29.73 2.97
C TYR A 210 -12.08 29.20 4.36
N PHE A 211 -11.26 28.32 4.94
CA PHE A 211 -11.55 27.65 6.20
C PHE A 211 -11.30 28.55 7.40
N ASN A 212 -11.95 28.25 8.52
CA ASN A 212 -11.64 28.87 9.80
C ASN A 212 -10.30 28.32 10.30
N GLN A 213 -9.38 29.19 10.73
CA GLN A 213 -8.07 28.80 11.29
C GLN A 213 -8.21 27.81 12.44
N LYS A 214 -9.24 27.97 13.30
CA LYS A 214 -9.51 27.08 14.44
C LYS A 214 -9.78 25.62 14.06
N LEU A 215 -10.03 25.33 12.78
CA LEU A 215 -10.15 23.97 12.26
C LEU A 215 -8.81 23.21 12.35
N PHE A 216 -7.70 23.93 12.25
CA PHE A 216 -6.37 23.35 12.14
C PHE A 216 -5.63 23.28 13.48
N ASP A 217 -5.97 24.12 14.46
CA ASP A 217 -5.34 24.12 15.79
C ASP A 217 -5.25 22.72 16.43
N PRO A 218 -6.32 21.87 16.40
CA PRO A 218 -6.25 20.54 16.98
C PRO A 218 -5.29 19.57 16.25
N LEU A 219 -4.91 19.87 15.01
CA LEU A 219 -4.00 19.05 14.20
C LEU A 219 -2.53 19.33 14.52
N VAL A 220 -2.25 20.40 15.28
CA VAL A 220 -0.90 20.79 15.69
C VAL A 220 -0.51 19.97 16.91
N TYR A 221 0.21 18.88 16.68
CA TYR A 221 0.58 17.88 17.69
C TYR A 221 1.78 18.25 18.56
N TRP A 222 2.08 19.53 18.71
CA TRP A 222 3.19 20.01 19.54
C TRP A 222 2.82 21.28 20.28
N LYS A 223 3.61 21.55 21.32
CA LYS A 223 3.59 22.83 22.02
C LYS A 223 4.73 23.68 21.48
N GLU A 224 4.45 24.96 21.26
CA GLU A 224 5.48 25.97 20.99
C GLU A 224 6.55 25.95 22.10
N GLY A 225 7.81 26.13 21.71
CA GLY A 225 8.98 25.99 22.59
C GLY A 225 9.42 24.55 22.87
N SER A 226 8.65 23.52 22.49
CA SER A 226 9.12 22.13 22.60
C SER A 226 10.20 21.84 21.57
N TYR A 227 11.12 20.90 21.84
CA TYR A 227 12.17 20.55 20.87
C TYR A 227 11.63 20.26 19.47
N TYR A 228 12.34 20.79 18.47
CA TYR A 228 12.03 20.53 17.08
C TYR A 228 12.12 19.03 16.79
N HIS A 229 11.16 18.54 16.03
CA HIS A 229 11.18 17.16 15.55
C HIS A 229 10.39 17.06 14.24
N GLU A 230 11.03 16.63 13.16
CA GLU A 230 10.44 16.55 11.82
C GLU A 230 9.19 15.65 11.79
N GLY A 231 9.20 14.52 12.49
CA GLY A 231 8.02 13.65 12.62
C GLY A 231 6.75 14.33 13.16
N LYS A 232 6.83 15.47 13.86
CA LYS A 232 5.66 16.28 14.23
C LYS A 232 5.04 16.97 13.00
N LEU A 233 5.87 17.45 12.08
CA LEU A 233 5.46 18.04 10.81
C LEU A 233 4.88 16.98 9.87
N ASP A 234 5.48 15.79 9.83
CA ASP A 234 4.95 14.67 9.04
C ASP A 234 3.56 14.27 9.52
N ARG A 235 3.36 14.16 10.84
CA ARG A 235 2.03 13.88 11.40
C ARG A 235 1.01 14.97 11.04
N LEU A 236 1.41 16.24 11.05
CA LEU A 236 0.55 17.33 10.60
C LEU A 236 0.22 17.17 9.11
N ARG A 237 1.21 16.87 8.26
CA ARG A 237 1.02 16.60 6.82
C ARG A 237 0.02 15.48 6.60
N GLU A 238 0.20 14.34 7.25
CA GLU A 238 -0.72 13.20 7.18
C GLU A 238 -2.15 13.60 7.59
N SER A 239 -2.29 14.38 8.66
CA SER A 239 -3.58 14.85 9.14
C SER A 239 -4.26 15.75 8.10
N LEU A 240 -3.51 16.67 7.48
CA LEU A 240 -4.00 17.56 6.42
C LEU A 240 -4.36 16.79 5.14
N VAL A 241 -3.60 15.74 4.79
CA VAL A 241 -3.92 14.82 3.68
C VAL A 241 -5.22 14.07 3.96
N LYS A 242 -5.38 13.51 5.16
CA LYS A 242 -6.61 12.79 5.58
C LYS A 242 -7.86 13.68 5.56
N LEU A 243 -7.71 14.98 5.78
CA LEU A 243 -8.81 15.93 5.63
C LEU A 243 -9.33 16.03 4.19
N ASP A 244 -8.51 15.72 3.19
CA ASP A 244 -8.90 15.70 1.77
C ASP A 244 -9.47 17.06 1.29
N TYR A 245 -9.10 18.18 1.93
CA TYR A 245 -9.53 19.53 1.55
C TYR A 245 -8.61 20.19 0.52
N PHE A 246 -7.35 19.75 0.46
CA PHE A 246 -6.28 20.44 -0.24
C PHE A 246 -5.67 19.53 -1.30
N SER A 247 -5.30 20.11 -2.44
CA SER A 247 -4.56 19.42 -3.51
C SER A 247 -3.06 19.64 -3.41
N VAL A 248 -2.64 20.72 -2.73
CA VAL A 248 -1.24 21.01 -2.42
C VAL A 248 -1.15 21.33 -0.94
N ILE A 249 -0.23 20.65 -0.25
CA ILE A 249 0.11 20.86 1.15
C ILE A 249 1.61 21.03 1.19
N ASP A 250 2.06 22.24 1.47
CA ASP A 250 3.47 22.60 1.53
C ASP A 250 3.76 23.14 2.94
N ILE A 251 4.63 22.45 3.67
CA ILE A 251 4.98 22.74 5.06
C ILE A 251 6.45 23.09 5.07
N GLN A 252 6.76 24.35 5.40
CA GLN A 252 8.10 24.91 5.33
C GLN A 252 8.51 25.38 6.73
N PRO A 253 9.35 24.61 7.45
CA PRO A 253 10.06 25.15 8.60
C PRO A 253 11.10 26.17 8.10
N LYS A 254 11.27 27.28 8.83
CA LYS A 254 12.22 28.35 8.47
C LYS A 254 13.26 28.59 9.57
N PRO A 255 14.28 27.73 9.71
CA PRO A 255 15.32 27.88 10.73
C PRO A 255 16.02 29.25 10.71
N GLU A 256 16.16 29.84 9.52
CA GLU A 256 16.75 31.16 9.31
C GLU A 256 15.91 32.32 9.90
N GLU A 257 14.62 32.10 10.12
CA GLU A 257 13.71 33.05 10.77
C GLU A 257 13.50 32.72 12.27
N ALA A 258 14.32 31.84 12.86
CA ALA A 258 14.19 31.46 14.25
C ALA A 258 14.40 32.65 15.20
N ASP A 259 13.61 32.69 16.28
CA ASP A 259 13.68 33.77 17.26
C ASP A 259 14.92 33.64 18.19
N ALA A 260 15.03 34.57 19.15
CA ALA A 260 16.10 34.56 20.14
C ALA A 260 16.13 33.29 21.01
N ASN A 261 14.99 32.63 21.20
CA ASN A 261 14.86 31.37 21.96
C ASN A 261 15.09 30.12 21.09
N GLY A 262 15.29 30.31 19.78
CA GLY A 262 15.46 29.25 18.80
C GLY A 262 14.19 28.51 18.41
N GLU A 263 13.07 29.19 18.52
CA GLU A 263 11.79 28.73 18.02
C GLU A 263 11.70 28.96 16.51
N VAL A 264 11.60 27.87 15.75
CA VAL A 264 11.52 27.91 14.29
C VAL A 264 10.07 28.10 13.85
N PRO A 265 9.73 29.21 13.18
CA PRO A 265 8.40 29.37 12.61
C PRO A 265 8.17 28.36 11.48
N VAL A 266 6.91 27.92 11.34
CA VAL A 266 6.49 26.97 10.31
C VAL A 266 5.37 27.58 9.48
N ASP A 267 5.63 27.80 8.20
CA ASP A 267 4.64 28.28 7.24
C ASP A 267 3.99 27.08 6.54
N VAL A 268 2.66 27.04 6.53
CA VAL A 268 1.86 25.98 5.91
C VAL A 268 1.02 26.55 4.79
N ASN A 269 1.48 26.36 3.55
CA ASN A 269 0.81 26.80 2.34
C ASN A 269 -0.17 25.74 1.85
N LEU A 270 -1.45 26.11 1.79
CA LEU A 270 -2.54 25.17 1.47
C LEU A 270 -3.32 25.64 0.24
N THR A 271 -3.32 24.83 -0.81
CA THR A 271 -4.15 25.07 -2.00
C THR A 271 -5.37 24.16 -1.97
N ARG A 272 -6.56 24.74 -2.03
CA ARG A 272 -7.83 23.98 -1.99
C ARG A 272 -7.98 23.04 -3.19
N ALA A 273 -8.38 21.80 -2.91
CA ALA A 273 -8.82 20.88 -3.94
C ALA A 273 -10.19 21.27 -4.50
N LYS A 274 -10.52 20.73 -5.69
CA LYS A 274 -11.86 20.87 -6.28
C LYS A 274 -12.92 20.37 -5.30
N ARG A 275 -13.90 21.21 -5.00
CA ARG A 275 -14.87 20.97 -3.91
C ARG A 275 -15.67 19.68 -4.03
N SER A 276 -16.03 19.28 -5.25
CA SER A 276 -16.94 18.17 -5.51
C SER A 276 -16.25 17.08 -6.32
N ILE A 277 -16.44 15.84 -5.90
CA ILE A 277 -16.12 14.63 -6.68
C ILE A 277 -17.44 14.04 -7.14
N TYR A 278 -17.54 13.77 -8.44
CA TYR A 278 -18.69 13.12 -9.05
C TYR A 278 -18.27 11.71 -9.47
N THR A 279 -19.07 10.72 -9.08
CA THR A 279 -18.84 9.32 -9.42
C THR A 279 -20.04 8.81 -10.20
N ALA A 280 -19.78 8.12 -11.31
CA ALA A 280 -20.79 7.43 -12.08
C ALA A 280 -20.24 6.05 -12.47
N GLY A 281 -21.05 5.01 -12.36
CA GLY A 281 -20.67 3.65 -12.71
C GLY A 281 -21.87 2.80 -13.06
N LEU A 282 -21.63 1.73 -13.82
CA LEU A 282 -22.61 0.67 -14.07
C LEU A 282 -22.41 -0.44 -13.03
N SER A 283 -23.49 -1.13 -12.68
CA SER A 283 -23.49 -2.29 -11.78
C SER A 283 -24.29 -3.43 -12.39
N TYR A 284 -23.88 -4.65 -12.09
CA TYR A 284 -24.64 -5.86 -12.39
C TYR A 284 -24.41 -6.85 -11.26
N GLY A 285 -25.48 -7.47 -10.78
CA GLY A 285 -25.42 -8.57 -9.82
C GLY A 285 -26.51 -9.57 -10.12
N SER A 286 -26.26 -10.85 -9.82
CA SER A 286 -27.24 -11.93 -10.03
C SER A 286 -28.59 -11.62 -9.35
N GLU A 287 -28.53 -11.06 -8.14
CA GLU A 287 -29.72 -10.75 -7.34
C GLU A 287 -30.31 -9.36 -7.62
N SER A 288 -29.45 -8.34 -7.77
CA SER A 288 -29.90 -6.96 -7.94
C SER A 288 -30.30 -6.63 -9.38
N GLY A 289 -29.85 -7.46 -10.34
CA GLY A 289 -29.90 -7.16 -11.77
C GLY A 289 -28.94 -6.05 -12.17
N ALA A 290 -29.14 -5.54 -13.39
CA ALA A 290 -28.38 -4.40 -13.93
C ALA A 290 -28.79 -3.09 -13.23
N GLY A 291 -27.83 -2.17 -13.09
CA GLY A 291 -28.04 -0.90 -12.42
C GLY A 291 -26.99 0.16 -12.73
N VAL A 292 -27.22 1.33 -12.13
CA VAL A 292 -26.31 2.47 -12.18
C VAL A 292 -26.03 2.97 -10.77
N ARG A 293 -24.79 3.38 -10.53
CA ARG A 293 -24.34 4.02 -9.30
C ARG A 293 -23.94 5.46 -9.60
N LEU A 294 -24.53 6.39 -8.88
CA LEU A 294 -24.22 7.82 -8.95
C LEU A 294 -23.78 8.30 -7.56
N GLY A 295 -22.74 9.13 -7.51
CA GLY A 295 -22.17 9.64 -6.27
C GLY A 295 -21.78 11.10 -6.38
N VAL A 296 -21.99 11.86 -5.31
CA VAL A 296 -21.49 13.22 -5.15
C VAL A 296 -20.87 13.35 -3.76
N ASP A 297 -19.56 13.52 -3.72
CA ASP A 297 -18.82 13.82 -2.50
C ASP A 297 -18.38 15.28 -2.50
N ARG A 298 -18.89 16.05 -1.53
CA ARG A 298 -18.40 17.40 -1.24
C ARG A 298 -17.33 17.32 -0.18
N ARG A 299 -16.08 17.55 -0.60
CA ARG A 299 -14.90 17.63 0.28
C ARG A 299 -15.10 18.64 1.40
N TYR A 300 -15.84 19.71 1.14
CA TYR A 300 -16.30 20.65 2.17
C TYR A 300 -17.60 21.35 1.75
N VAL A 301 -18.49 21.62 2.73
CA VAL A 301 -19.73 22.37 2.52
C VAL A 301 -19.69 23.78 3.11
N ASN A 302 -18.83 24.04 4.09
CA ASN A 302 -18.68 25.34 4.75
C ASN A 302 -17.24 25.54 5.25
N ALA A 303 -16.94 26.74 5.74
CA ALA A 303 -15.63 27.11 6.29
C ALA A 303 -15.25 26.34 7.58
N ARG A 304 -16.18 25.60 8.21
CA ARG A 304 -15.91 24.74 9.37
C ARG A 304 -15.42 23.34 8.99
N GLY A 305 -15.26 23.05 7.68
CA GLY A 305 -14.77 21.75 7.21
C GLY A 305 -15.84 20.64 7.24
N HIS A 306 -17.13 20.98 7.32
CA HIS A 306 -18.15 19.93 7.26
C HIS A 306 -18.17 19.29 5.87
N LYS A 307 -18.46 17.99 5.77
CA LYS A 307 -18.53 17.24 4.51
C LYS A 307 -19.94 16.72 4.25
N LEU A 308 -20.27 16.51 2.97
CA LEU A 308 -21.52 15.86 2.55
C LEU A 308 -21.20 14.81 1.50
N SER A 309 -21.70 13.60 1.68
CA SER A 309 -21.61 12.51 0.70
C SER A 309 -23.01 12.03 0.38
N THR A 310 -23.32 11.90 -0.90
CA THR A 310 -24.60 11.36 -1.37
C THR A 310 -24.34 10.30 -2.43
N GLN A 311 -24.95 9.13 -2.27
CA GLN A 311 -24.81 7.99 -3.15
C GLN A 311 -26.19 7.43 -3.50
N LEU A 312 -26.38 7.11 -4.77
CA LEU A 312 -27.58 6.46 -5.31
C LEU A 312 -27.13 5.21 -6.06
N ASP A 313 -27.57 4.03 -5.60
CA ASP A 313 -27.50 2.77 -6.33
C ASP A 313 -28.91 2.45 -6.84
N TYR A 314 -29.11 2.47 -8.15
CA TYR A 314 -30.38 2.18 -8.79
C TYR A 314 -30.22 0.97 -9.71
N ALA A 315 -30.62 -0.19 -9.21
CA ALA A 315 -30.64 -1.44 -9.95
C ALA A 315 -32.09 -1.96 -10.12
N GLN A 316 -32.27 -2.93 -11.03
CA GLN A 316 -33.58 -3.49 -11.38
C GLN A 316 -34.38 -3.96 -10.16
N LYS A 317 -33.77 -4.76 -9.28
CA LYS A 317 -34.41 -5.37 -8.10
C LYS A 317 -34.00 -4.68 -6.79
N ARG A 318 -33.09 -3.71 -6.81
CA ARG A 318 -32.56 -3.05 -5.60
C ARG A 318 -32.27 -1.57 -5.82
N LYS A 319 -32.78 -0.72 -4.94
CA LYS A 319 -32.56 0.73 -4.94
C LYS A 319 -32.09 1.16 -3.56
N SER A 320 -31.02 1.94 -3.52
CA SER A 320 -30.43 2.45 -2.28
C SER A 320 -30.04 3.91 -2.45
N PHE A 321 -30.53 4.76 -1.58
CA PHE A 321 -30.12 6.15 -1.46
C PHE A 321 -29.49 6.36 -0.10
N ILE A 322 -28.25 6.83 -0.07
CA ILE A 322 -27.51 7.12 1.16
C ILE A 322 -27.02 8.56 1.09
N THR A 323 -27.32 9.35 2.11
CA THR A 323 -26.69 10.66 2.30
C THR A 323 -26.11 10.75 3.69
N SER A 324 -24.90 11.30 3.82
CA SER A 324 -24.21 11.46 5.08
C SER A 324 -23.57 12.84 5.20
N TYR A 325 -23.81 13.47 6.35
CA TYR A 325 -23.23 14.74 6.74
C TYR A 325 -22.19 14.49 7.83
N ARG A 326 -20.95 14.93 7.61
CA ARG A 326 -19.83 14.69 8.53
C ARG A 326 -19.28 16.01 9.06
N ILE A 327 -19.07 16.07 10.37
CA ILE A 327 -18.51 17.22 11.08
C ILE A 327 -17.17 16.78 11.70
N PRO A 328 -16.06 17.48 11.43
CA PRO A 328 -14.77 17.16 12.03
C PRO A 328 -14.80 17.23 13.56
N ALA A 329 -14.18 16.27 14.24
CA ALA A 329 -14.29 16.12 15.70
C ALA A 329 -12.95 15.80 16.39
N PHE A 330 -11.94 16.66 16.25
CA PHE A 330 -10.54 16.39 16.66
C PHE A 330 -10.19 16.58 18.14
N ARG A 331 -11.14 16.96 19.01
CA ARG A 331 -10.80 17.40 20.38
C ARG A 331 -10.27 16.30 21.31
N TRP A 332 -10.69 15.05 21.14
CA TRP A 332 -10.31 13.93 22.02
C TRP A 332 -9.73 12.73 21.27
N LEU A 333 -10.30 12.41 20.11
CA LEU A 333 -9.83 11.38 19.19
C LEU A 333 -10.10 11.87 17.79
N ASP A 334 -9.13 11.74 16.87
CA ASP A 334 -9.32 12.11 15.49
C ASP A 334 -10.48 11.34 14.86
N GLY A 335 -11.45 12.05 14.30
CA GLY A 335 -12.63 11.41 13.75
C GLY A 335 -13.76 12.39 13.45
N TRP A 336 -14.99 11.87 13.44
CA TRP A 336 -16.14 12.58 12.86
C TRP A 336 -17.40 12.37 13.68
N TYR A 337 -18.20 13.43 13.82
CA TYR A 337 -19.63 13.26 14.04
C TYR A 337 -20.29 13.06 12.68
N THR A 338 -21.11 12.03 12.55
CA THR A 338 -21.78 11.69 11.29
C THR A 338 -23.28 11.57 11.51
N THR A 339 -24.06 12.19 10.64
CA THR A 339 -25.50 11.91 10.52
C THR A 339 -25.74 11.34 9.14
N SER A 340 -26.35 10.16 9.06
CA SER A 340 -26.66 9.51 7.79
C SER A 340 -28.11 9.09 7.69
N LEU A 341 -28.67 9.25 6.50
CA LEU A 341 -29.98 8.74 6.10
C LEU A 341 -29.75 7.70 5.01
N ARG A 342 -30.32 6.51 5.20
CA ARG A 342 -30.40 5.44 4.21
C ARG A 342 -31.86 5.16 3.90
N VAL A 343 -32.20 5.15 2.62
CA VAL A 343 -33.49 4.67 2.10
C VAL A 343 -33.19 3.49 1.20
N TYR A 344 -33.83 2.36 1.46
CA TYR A 344 -33.56 1.10 0.78
C TYR A 344 -34.86 0.46 0.32
N ASP A 345 -34.87 -0.07 -0.90
CA ASP A 345 -35.97 -0.78 -1.52
C ASP A 345 -35.40 -2.00 -2.24
N GLU A 346 -35.91 -3.18 -1.91
CA GLU A 346 -35.53 -4.46 -2.49
C GLU A 346 -36.83 -5.17 -2.91
N GLN A 347 -36.92 -5.46 -4.21
CA GLN A 347 -38.08 -6.10 -4.84
C GLN A 347 -37.56 -7.28 -5.66
N THR A 348 -37.56 -8.45 -5.04
CA THR A 348 -37.25 -9.71 -5.70
C THR A 348 -38.53 -10.49 -5.96
N ASP A 349 -38.37 -11.68 -6.51
CA ASP A 349 -39.48 -12.58 -6.81
C ASP A 349 -40.11 -13.16 -5.51
N TYR A 350 -39.44 -13.01 -4.36
CA TYR A 350 -39.87 -13.57 -3.08
C TYR A 350 -39.97 -12.58 -1.93
N ILE A 351 -39.32 -11.43 -2.00
CA ILE A 351 -39.37 -10.40 -0.95
C ILE A 351 -39.63 -9.02 -1.53
N ASP A 352 -40.53 -8.30 -0.87
CA ASP A 352 -40.74 -6.86 -1.08
C ASP A 352 -40.44 -6.17 0.24
N LEU A 353 -39.26 -5.56 0.32
CA LEU A 353 -38.70 -4.94 1.51
C LEU A 353 -38.41 -3.47 1.25
N ARG A 354 -38.86 -2.61 2.15
CA ARG A 354 -38.49 -1.19 2.15
C ARG A 354 -38.11 -0.74 3.54
N ASN A 355 -36.98 -0.07 3.68
CA ASN A 355 -36.57 0.51 4.94
C ASN A 355 -36.03 1.93 4.81
N VAL A 356 -36.15 2.65 5.92
CA VAL A 356 -35.53 3.94 6.14
C VAL A 356 -34.76 3.85 7.44
N LYS A 357 -33.47 4.17 7.39
CA LYS A 357 -32.57 4.16 8.54
C LYS A 357 -31.92 5.53 8.71
N LEU A 358 -32.13 6.15 9.87
CA LEU A 358 -31.41 7.34 10.31
C LEU A 358 -30.36 6.92 11.34
N THR A 359 -29.13 7.38 11.17
CA THR A 359 -28.02 7.08 12.08
C THR A 359 -27.32 8.36 12.51
N GLY A 360 -27.14 8.55 13.81
CA GLY A 360 -26.21 9.53 14.37
C GLY A 360 -25.03 8.80 15.00
N SER A 361 -23.80 9.16 14.65
CA SER A 361 -22.62 8.46 15.15
C SER A 361 -21.44 9.38 15.44
N ARG A 362 -20.53 8.89 16.29
CA ARG A 362 -19.21 9.46 16.55
C ARG A 362 -18.16 8.38 16.28
N SER A 363 -17.31 8.61 15.29
CA SER A 363 -16.13 7.76 15.02
C SER A 363 -14.87 8.40 15.58
N GLY A 364 -13.94 7.62 16.11
CA GLY A 364 -12.66 8.07 16.65
C GLY A 364 -11.54 7.05 16.43
N GLN A 365 -10.43 7.50 15.86
CA GLN A 365 -9.21 6.72 15.68
C GLN A 365 -8.49 6.61 17.03
N ILE A 366 -8.40 5.39 17.57
CA ILE A 366 -7.73 5.11 18.85
C ILE A 366 -6.21 5.03 18.65
N ASN A 367 -5.78 4.37 17.56
CA ASN A 367 -4.39 4.29 17.13
C ASN A 367 -4.35 4.06 15.60
N GLU A 368 -3.17 3.76 15.04
CA GLU A 368 -2.99 3.59 13.60
C GLU A 368 -3.86 2.47 12.97
N HIS A 369 -4.29 1.49 13.77
CA HIS A 369 -5.03 0.33 13.30
C HIS A 369 -6.50 0.30 13.75
N TRP A 370 -6.81 0.85 14.92
CA TRP A 370 -8.13 0.76 15.55
C TRP A 370 -8.94 2.05 15.40
N THR A 371 -10.18 1.91 14.93
CA THR A 371 -11.20 2.96 14.92
C THR A 371 -12.44 2.49 15.66
N ALA A 372 -12.92 3.27 16.62
CA ALA A 372 -14.17 2.98 17.33
C ALA A 372 -15.29 3.90 16.85
N ILE A 373 -16.51 3.36 16.75
CA ILE A 373 -17.70 4.07 16.31
C ILE A 373 -18.82 3.78 17.33
N ALA A 374 -19.33 4.84 17.95
CA ALA A 374 -20.55 4.78 18.75
C ALA A 374 -21.69 5.41 17.94
N SER A 375 -22.83 4.74 17.85
CA SER A 375 -23.96 5.19 17.05
C SER A 375 -25.30 4.94 17.71
N ILE A 376 -26.29 5.75 17.34
CA ILE A 376 -27.70 5.57 17.64
C ILE A 376 -28.43 5.49 16.31
N ASN A 377 -29.29 4.48 16.18
CA ASN A 377 -29.97 4.12 14.95
C ASN A 377 -31.48 4.19 15.17
N ALA A 378 -32.20 4.77 14.20
CA ALA A 378 -33.64 4.66 14.07
C ALA A 378 -33.95 3.99 12.72
N LEU A 379 -34.55 2.80 12.75
CA LEU A 379 -34.87 1.97 11.60
C LEU A 379 -36.38 1.78 11.53
N ARG A 380 -36.99 2.07 10.39
CA ARG A 380 -38.35 1.67 10.07
C ARG A 380 -38.29 0.77 8.85
N GLU A 381 -38.75 -0.46 8.98
CA GLU A 381 -38.76 -1.43 7.89
C GLU A 381 -40.16 -2.02 7.72
N ARG A 382 -40.57 -2.17 6.47
CA ARG A 382 -41.72 -2.97 6.09
C ARG A 382 -41.28 -4.06 5.13
N TRP A 383 -41.82 -5.25 5.28
CA TRP A 383 -41.51 -6.36 4.39
C TRP A 383 -42.69 -7.29 4.25
N ARG A 384 -42.71 -8.05 3.16
CA ARG A 384 -43.56 -9.22 2.98
C ARG A 384 -42.82 -10.26 2.17
N TYR A 385 -43.16 -11.50 2.41
CA TYR A 385 -42.69 -12.64 1.62
C TYR A 385 -43.81 -13.08 0.68
N ALA A 386 -43.43 -13.55 -0.51
CA ALA A 386 -44.35 -14.24 -1.39
C ALA A 386 -44.73 -15.61 -0.80
N THR A 387 -45.92 -16.10 -1.16
CA THR A 387 -46.38 -17.47 -0.88
C THR A 387 -46.76 -18.08 -2.22
N ASP A 388 -46.21 -19.25 -2.56
CA ASP A 388 -46.39 -19.93 -3.85
C ASP A 388 -46.04 -19.03 -5.05
N GLU A 389 -44.94 -18.27 -4.94
CA GLU A 389 -44.47 -17.30 -5.96
C GLU A 389 -45.45 -16.15 -6.28
N VAL A 390 -46.50 -15.96 -5.48
CA VAL A 390 -47.46 -14.86 -5.62
C VAL A 390 -47.51 -14.02 -4.34
N PHE A 391 -47.57 -12.70 -4.46
CA PHE A 391 -47.80 -11.80 -3.32
C PHE A 391 -49.29 -11.64 -2.95
N ASP A 392 -50.18 -12.44 -3.54
CA ASP A 392 -51.62 -12.34 -3.33
C ASP A 392 -51.98 -12.83 -1.92
N GLY A 393 -52.71 -12.01 -1.16
CA GLY A 393 -52.97 -12.24 0.27
C GLY A 393 -51.77 -12.04 1.22
N ALA A 394 -50.55 -11.76 0.73
CA ALA A 394 -49.38 -11.53 1.58
C ALA A 394 -49.46 -10.17 2.31
N LEU A 395 -49.59 -10.22 3.63
CA LEU A 395 -49.66 -9.02 4.48
C LEU A 395 -48.26 -8.45 4.75
N TYR A 396 -48.15 -7.13 4.70
CA TYR A 396 -46.93 -6.45 5.14
C TYR A 396 -46.76 -6.55 6.65
N GLN A 397 -45.59 -7.00 7.07
CA GLN A 397 -45.08 -6.80 8.41
C GLN A 397 -44.36 -5.46 8.48
N THR A 398 -44.35 -4.82 9.64
CA THR A 398 -43.67 -3.54 9.87
C THR A 398 -43.01 -3.57 11.24
N SER A 399 -41.79 -3.03 11.31
CA SER A 399 -41.02 -2.92 12.55
C SER A 399 -40.30 -1.58 12.60
N THR A 400 -40.31 -0.98 13.79
CA THR A 400 -39.65 0.27 14.13
C THR A 400 -38.68 -0.02 15.25
N LEU A 401 -37.39 0.21 15.03
CA LEU A 401 -36.36 -0.08 16.01
C LEU A 401 -35.52 1.17 16.27
N PHE A 402 -35.36 1.50 17.54
CA PHE A 402 -34.42 2.50 18.01
C PHE A 402 -33.38 1.82 18.89
N TYR A 403 -32.10 1.89 18.50
CA TYR A 403 -31.06 1.13 19.19
C TYR A 403 -29.68 1.79 19.14
N PRO A 404 -28.92 1.79 20.25
CA PRO A 404 -27.49 2.06 20.22
C PRO A 404 -26.71 0.91 19.56
N GLN A 405 -25.56 1.26 18.98
CA GLN A 405 -24.58 0.33 18.44
C GLN A 405 -23.17 0.86 18.69
N ILE A 406 -22.29 -0.02 19.17
CA ILE A 406 -20.85 0.21 19.26
C ILE A 406 -20.18 -0.71 18.24
N GLU A 407 -19.19 -0.17 17.54
CA GLU A 407 -18.48 -0.86 16.48
C GLU A 407 -16.99 -0.52 16.58
N ALA A 408 -16.13 -1.50 16.34
CA ALA A 408 -14.69 -1.33 16.31
C ALA A 408 -14.11 -1.96 15.04
N ASP A 409 -13.46 -1.12 14.23
CA ASP A 409 -12.74 -1.50 13.02
C ASP A 409 -11.26 -1.66 13.34
N TYR A 410 -10.68 -2.77 12.88
CA TYR A 410 -9.25 -3.03 12.91
C TYR A 410 -8.73 -3.19 11.48
N VAL A 411 -7.70 -2.41 11.13
CA VAL A 411 -6.98 -2.56 9.85
C VAL A 411 -5.49 -2.50 10.13
N GLY A 412 -4.85 -3.66 10.22
CA GLY A 412 -3.41 -3.82 10.38
C GLY A 412 -2.85 -4.71 9.28
N VAL A 413 -2.82 -4.19 8.06
CA VAL A 413 -2.33 -4.86 6.84
C VAL A 413 -1.17 -4.07 6.22
N ASP A 414 -0.31 -4.78 5.50
CA ASP A 414 0.83 -4.22 4.77
C ASP A 414 0.43 -3.28 3.63
N ASP A 415 -0.60 -3.64 2.85
CA ASP A 415 -1.14 -2.81 1.77
C ASP A 415 -2.68 -2.84 1.79
N LYS A 416 -3.32 -1.68 1.61
CA LYS A 416 -4.78 -1.55 1.70
C LYS A 416 -5.53 -1.95 0.43
N VAL A 417 -4.86 -2.00 -0.71
CA VAL A 417 -5.44 -2.39 -2.01
C VAL A 417 -5.18 -3.87 -2.27
N PHE A 418 -3.98 -4.34 -1.94
CA PHE A 418 -3.55 -5.71 -2.13
C PHE A 418 -2.85 -6.28 -0.88
N PRO A 419 -3.62 -6.54 0.20
CA PRO A 419 -3.04 -7.05 1.45
C PRO A 419 -2.41 -8.43 1.23
N ARG A 420 -1.15 -8.60 1.65
CA ARG A 420 -0.48 -9.91 1.69
C ARG A 420 -0.19 -10.34 3.12
N LYS A 421 -0.03 -9.42 4.06
CA LYS A 421 0.30 -9.74 5.45
C LYS A 421 -0.53 -8.90 6.41
N GLY A 422 -1.08 -9.55 7.43
CA GLY A 422 -1.74 -8.88 8.54
C GLY A 422 -3.20 -9.28 8.68
N PHE A 423 -3.97 -8.45 9.40
CA PHE A 423 -5.36 -8.72 9.72
C PHE A 423 -6.21 -7.48 9.50
N SER A 424 -7.44 -7.70 9.06
CA SER A 424 -8.50 -6.70 9.11
C SER A 424 -9.77 -7.31 9.68
N GLY A 425 -10.64 -6.50 10.26
CA GLY A 425 -11.88 -6.99 10.82
C GLY A 425 -12.71 -5.91 11.46
N ASN A 426 -13.93 -6.30 11.79
CA ASN A 426 -14.91 -5.45 12.43
C ASN A 426 -15.66 -6.26 13.47
N ILE A 427 -15.90 -5.65 14.62
CA ILE A 427 -16.80 -6.18 15.65
C ILE A 427 -17.86 -5.13 15.98
N SER A 428 -19.11 -5.55 16.07
CA SER A 428 -20.21 -4.69 16.46
C SER A 428 -21.10 -5.33 17.51
N LEU A 429 -21.58 -4.50 18.43
CA LEU A 429 -22.57 -4.85 19.45
C LEU A 429 -23.69 -3.82 19.37
N ARG A 430 -24.93 -4.28 19.27
CA ARG A 430 -26.12 -3.43 19.22
C ARG A 430 -27.23 -4.05 20.04
N GLY A 431 -28.17 -3.23 20.51
CA GLY A 431 -29.34 -3.76 21.20
C GLY A 431 -30.48 -2.78 21.28
N GLY A 432 -31.70 -3.27 21.10
CA GLY A 432 -32.95 -2.53 21.24
C GLY A 432 -33.72 -3.01 22.46
N ALA A 433 -34.51 -2.12 23.06
CA ALA A 433 -35.40 -2.44 24.17
C ALA A 433 -36.83 -2.07 23.78
N GLU A 434 -37.75 -3.03 23.89
CA GLU A 434 -39.16 -2.83 23.61
C GLU A 434 -39.74 -1.69 24.47
N GLY A 435 -40.56 -0.83 23.87
CA GLY A 435 -41.14 0.34 24.54
C GLY A 435 -40.21 1.57 24.63
N ALA A 436 -38.91 1.43 24.36
CA ALA A 436 -37.97 2.55 24.26
C ALA A 436 -37.79 3.04 22.81
N GLY A 437 -38.89 3.13 22.05
CA GLY A 437 -38.88 3.44 20.61
C GLY A 437 -38.52 2.25 19.72
N SER A 438 -38.43 1.05 20.28
CA SER A 438 -38.24 -0.23 19.58
C SER A 438 -39.49 -1.10 19.72
N ASP A 439 -39.90 -1.76 18.64
CA ASP A 439 -41.01 -2.73 18.60
C ASP A 439 -40.59 -4.12 19.11
N ALA A 440 -39.28 -4.35 19.32
CA ALA A 440 -38.73 -5.60 19.85
C ALA A 440 -37.52 -5.35 20.75
N SER A 441 -37.36 -6.21 21.76
CA SER A 441 -36.14 -6.31 22.57
C SER A 441 -35.16 -7.28 21.94
N PHE A 442 -33.91 -6.85 21.74
CA PHE A 442 -32.86 -7.69 21.22
C PHE A 442 -31.46 -7.22 21.64
N VAL A 443 -30.52 -8.15 21.67
CA VAL A 443 -29.08 -7.87 21.66
C VAL A 443 -28.48 -8.62 20.48
N GLN A 444 -27.60 -7.99 19.72
CA GLN A 444 -26.91 -8.62 18.59
C GLN A 444 -25.42 -8.31 18.64
N ALA A 445 -24.62 -9.37 18.60
CA ALA A 445 -23.17 -9.30 18.42
C ALA A 445 -22.82 -9.84 17.04
N HIS A 446 -21.91 -9.17 16.33
CA HIS A 446 -21.45 -9.57 15.01
C HIS A 446 -19.97 -9.27 14.86
N MET A 447 -19.22 -10.22 14.31
CA MET A 447 -17.78 -10.13 14.10
C MET A 447 -17.44 -10.67 12.72
N ARG A 448 -16.57 -9.95 12.00
CA ARG A 448 -15.95 -10.41 10.76
C ARG A 448 -14.45 -10.18 10.83
N VAL A 449 -13.67 -11.15 10.40
CA VAL A 449 -12.20 -11.11 10.42
C VAL A 449 -11.65 -11.67 9.12
N ASN A 450 -10.64 -10.99 8.59
CA ASN A 450 -9.81 -11.42 7.48
C ASN A 450 -8.36 -11.51 7.94
N TRP A 451 -7.70 -12.61 7.60
CA TRP A 451 -6.26 -12.79 7.81
C TRP A 451 -5.57 -13.03 6.48
N PHE A 452 -4.46 -12.34 6.27
CA PHE A 452 -3.65 -12.41 5.07
C PHE A 452 -2.25 -12.91 5.41
N HIS A 453 -1.79 -13.91 4.67
CA HIS A 453 -0.46 -14.46 4.83
C HIS A 453 0.20 -14.74 3.48
N GLY A 454 1.20 -13.93 3.14
CA GLY A 454 2.01 -14.08 1.93
C GLY A 454 3.00 -15.24 2.07
N LEU A 455 2.97 -16.15 1.11
CA LEU A 455 3.89 -17.28 0.98
C LEU A 455 4.86 -16.94 -0.17
N GLY A 456 6.13 -16.64 0.12
CA GLY A 456 7.06 -16.11 -0.88
C GLY A 456 6.59 -14.78 -1.48
N ASP A 457 6.87 -14.54 -2.77
CA ASP A 457 6.52 -13.29 -3.45
C ASP A 457 5.22 -13.37 -4.28
N ASN A 458 4.88 -14.56 -4.75
CA ASN A 458 3.80 -14.78 -5.70
C ASN A 458 2.54 -15.38 -5.09
N ASP A 459 2.62 -15.95 -3.90
CA ASP A 459 1.53 -16.71 -3.30
C ASP A 459 0.96 -16.01 -2.06
N ARG A 460 -0.33 -16.20 -1.79
CA ARG A 460 -0.91 -15.79 -0.50
C ARG A 460 -2.06 -16.69 -0.09
N LEU A 461 -2.17 -16.88 1.21
CA LEU A 461 -3.30 -17.50 1.88
C LEU A 461 -4.18 -16.41 2.50
N ILE A 462 -5.48 -16.51 2.30
CA ILE A 462 -6.50 -15.64 2.87
C ILE A 462 -7.44 -16.51 3.69
N LEU A 463 -7.57 -16.23 4.98
CA LEU A 463 -8.61 -16.82 5.82
C LEU A 463 -9.65 -15.76 6.15
N ARG A 464 -10.93 -16.11 6.03
CA ARG A 464 -12.04 -15.23 6.41
C ARG A 464 -12.93 -15.95 7.41
N GLY A 465 -13.48 -15.20 8.35
CA GLY A 465 -14.44 -15.71 9.33
C GLY A 465 -15.51 -14.70 9.63
N GLU A 466 -16.74 -15.17 9.80
CA GLU A 466 -17.89 -14.40 10.25
C GLU A 466 -18.58 -15.16 11.38
N ALA A 467 -18.92 -14.45 12.45
CA ALA A 467 -19.73 -14.99 13.54
C ALA A 467 -20.76 -13.93 13.96
N GLY A 468 -22.00 -14.33 14.12
CA GLY A 468 -23.08 -13.43 14.53
C GLY A 468 -24.12 -14.15 15.37
N SER A 469 -24.68 -13.45 16.35
CA SER A 469 -25.73 -13.97 17.21
C SER A 469 -26.69 -12.87 17.62
N THR A 470 -28.00 -13.16 17.52
CA THR A 470 -29.08 -12.29 17.95
C THR A 470 -29.87 -12.97 19.06
N TRP A 471 -29.85 -12.38 20.25
CA TRP A 471 -30.64 -12.80 21.39
C TRP A 471 -31.92 -11.96 21.44
N THR A 472 -33.07 -12.60 21.21
CA THR A 472 -34.39 -11.97 21.21
C THR A 472 -35.49 -13.00 21.42
N ASP A 473 -36.55 -12.61 22.13
CA ASP A 473 -37.78 -13.39 22.30
C ASP A 473 -38.83 -13.06 21.22
N ALA A 474 -38.54 -12.10 20.33
CA ALA A 474 -39.48 -11.56 19.34
C ALA A 474 -38.96 -11.66 17.90
N LEU A 475 -38.43 -12.83 17.50
CA LEU A 475 -37.82 -13.03 16.16
C LEU A 475 -38.78 -12.64 15.01
N VAL A 476 -40.09 -12.89 15.16
CA VAL A 476 -41.09 -12.55 14.13
C VAL A 476 -41.19 -11.02 13.93
N ALA A 477 -41.00 -10.24 14.98
CA ALA A 477 -41.00 -8.77 14.93
C ALA A 477 -39.65 -8.19 14.45
N MET A 478 -38.60 -9.02 14.34
CA MET A 478 -37.30 -8.59 13.86
C MET A 478 -37.30 -8.42 12.34
N PRO A 479 -36.93 -7.24 11.82
CA PRO A 479 -36.87 -6.98 10.39
C PRO A 479 -35.79 -7.82 9.71
N PRO A 480 -36.00 -8.30 8.47
CA PRO A 480 -35.00 -9.04 7.71
C PRO A 480 -33.63 -8.37 7.63
N SER A 481 -33.55 -7.02 7.61
CA SER A 481 -32.25 -6.32 7.61
C SER A 481 -31.39 -6.48 8.87
N LEU A 482 -31.95 -7.02 9.96
CA LEU A 482 -31.23 -7.37 11.18
C LEU A 482 -31.07 -8.88 11.39
N ARG A 483 -31.54 -9.71 10.45
CA ARG A 483 -31.32 -11.17 10.48
C ARG A 483 -30.01 -11.51 9.77
N PHE A 484 -29.42 -12.64 10.12
CA PHE A 484 -28.25 -13.13 9.41
C PHE A 484 -28.64 -14.04 8.25
N PHE A 485 -27.80 -14.03 7.22
CA PHE A 485 -27.96 -14.87 6.04
C PHE A 485 -26.59 -15.42 5.63
N ALA A 486 -26.58 -16.63 5.06
CA ALA A 486 -25.36 -17.24 4.51
C ALA A 486 -25.57 -17.64 3.05
N GLY A 487 -24.46 -17.79 2.31
CA GLY A 487 -24.43 -18.07 0.87
C GLY A 487 -24.10 -16.84 0.01
N GLY A 488 -23.36 -17.06 -1.07
CA GLY A 488 -22.86 -16.04 -1.99
C GLY A 488 -21.37 -15.68 -1.81
N ASP A 489 -20.88 -14.74 -2.62
CA ASP A 489 -19.45 -14.39 -2.78
C ASP A 489 -18.70 -14.10 -1.47
N ASN A 490 -19.33 -13.37 -0.55
CA ASN A 490 -18.73 -12.96 0.72
C ASN A 490 -19.17 -13.84 1.92
N SER A 491 -19.68 -15.05 1.66
CA SER A 491 -20.17 -15.96 2.68
C SER A 491 -19.74 -17.40 2.38
N ILE A 492 -20.53 -18.13 1.59
CA ILE A 492 -20.25 -19.52 1.19
C ILE A 492 -20.41 -19.59 -0.33
N ARG A 493 -19.30 -19.52 -1.08
CA ARG A 493 -19.34 -19.63 -2.55
C ARG A 493 -19.71 -21.03 -2.96
N GLY A 494 -20.51 -21.16 -4.01
CA GLY A 494 -21.14 -22.41 -4.45
C GLY A 494 -22.64 -22.44 -4.14
N TYR A 495 -23.09 -21.56 -3.25
CA TYR A 495 -24.49 -21.29 -2.93
C TYR A 495 -24.89 -19.88 -3.40
N ALA A 496 -26.14 -19.73 -3.83
CA ALA A 496 -26.72 -18.44 -4.15
C ALA A 496 -26.75 -17.51 -2.93
N PHE A 497 -26.94 -16.23 -3.18
CA PHE A 497 -27.00 -15.24 -2.12
C PHE A 497 -28.16 -15.53 -1.17
N ARG A 498 -27.89 -15.60 0.14
CA ARG A 498 -28.87 -15.94 1.19
C ARG A 498 -29.46 -17.35 1.12
N GLU A 499 -28.90 -18.26 0.30
CA GLU A 499 -29.44 -19.60 0.10
C GLU A 499 -29.37 -20.49 1.35
N VAL A 500 -28.37 -20.28 2.21
CA VAL A 500 -28.09 -21.15 3.36
C VAL A 500 -28.79 -20.61 4.62
N GLY A 501 -29.68 -21.42 5.19
CA GLY A 501 -30.33 -21.19 6.49
C GLY A 501 -31.83 -21.49 6.48
N PRO A 502 -32.61 -20.96 7.46
CA PRO A 502 -34.05 -21.14 7.53
C PRO A 502 -34.75 -20.62 6.27
N ARG A 503 -35.57 -21.48 5.65
CA ARG A 503 -36.27 -21.20 4.40
C ARG A 503 -37.75 -21.56 4.48
N THR A 504 -38.57 -20.99 3.60
CA THR A 504 -39.95 -21.46 3.43
C THR A 504 -39.98 -22.92 2.99
N PRO A 505 -41.04 -23.69 3.34
CA PRO A 505 -41.22 -25.05 2.85
C PRO A 505 -41.22 -25.12 1.31
N ARG A 506 -40.98 -26.31 0.77
CA ARG A 506 -41.16 -26.57 -0.67
C ARG A 506 -42.62 -26.27 -1.08
N PRO A 507 -42.85 -25.76 -2.31
CA PRO A 507 -41.91 -25.68 -3.44
C PRO A 507 -40.92 -24.50 -3.40
N ASP A 508 -41.25 -23.41 -2.71
CA ASP A 508 -40.63 -22.09 -2.87
C ASP A 508 -39.19 -21.95 -2.34
N ARG A 509 -38.87 -22.55 -1.18
CA ARG A 509 -37.55 -22.43 -0.51
C ARG A 509 -37.01 -20.99 -0.43
N PHE A 510 -37.75 -19.98 0.03
CA PHE A 510 -37.21 -18.61 0.16
C PHE A 510 -36.51 -18.38 1.49
N ALA A 511 -35.41 -17.62 1.49
CA ALA A 511 -34.62 -17.33 2.69
C ALA A 511 -35.33 -16.39 3.66
N LEU A 512 -35.51 -16.84 4.91
CA LEU A 512 -36.17 -16.05 5.97
C LEU A 512 -35.17 -15.29 6.86
N GLY A 513 -33.88 -15.68 6.79
CA GLY A 513 -32.82 -15.21 7.68
C GLY A 513 -32.86 -15.92 9.04
N ALA A 514 -31.75 -15.85 9.76
CA ALA A 514 -31.52 -16.61 10.98
C ALA A 514 -31.07 -15.75 12.17
N LYS A 515 -31.18 -16.30 13.38
CA LYS A 515 -30.65 -15.67 14.62
C LYS A 515 -29.13 -15.69 14.70
N HIS A 516 -28.50 -16.73 14.16
CA HIS A 516 -27.07 -16.96 14.25
C HIS A 516 -26.45 -17.15 12.86
N VAL A 517 -25.18 -16.80 12.73
CA VAL A 517 -24.36 -17.12 11.56
C VAL A 517 -22.96 -17.49 12.00
N LEU A 518 -22.40 -18.49 11.34
CA LEU A 518 -21.01 -18.86 11.47
C LEU A 518 -20.51 -19.31 10.09
N THR A 519 -19.58 -18.55 9.51
CA THR A 519 -18.96 -18.90 8.23
C THR A 519 -17.44 -18.78 8.33
N GLY A 520 -16.75 -19.62 7.56
CA GLY A 520 -15.30 -19.64 7.43
C GLY A 520 -14.91 -19.91 5.99
N SER A 521 -13.84 -19.27 5.54
CA SER A 521 -13.29 -19.46 4.19
C SER A 521 -11.78 -19.55 4.25
N ALA A 522 -11.21 -20.47 3.46
CA ALA A 522 -9.79 -20.56 3.19
C ALA A 522 -9.57 -20.45 1.68
N GLU A 523 -8.79 -19.46 1.27
CA GLU A 523 -8.49 -19.17 -0.13
C GLU A 523 -6.98 -19.06 -0.34
N TYR A 524 -6.46 -19.84 -1.29
CA TYR A 524 -5.08 -19.75 -1.75
C TYR A 524 -5.04 -19.09 -3.12
N GLU A 525 -4.23 -18.05 -3.27
CA GLU A 525 -3.98 -17.37 -4.53
C GLU A 525 -2.52 -17.52 -4.96
N HIS A 526 -2.29 -17.75 -6.25
CA HIS A 526 -0.98 -17.83 -6.90
C HIS A 526 -0.92 -16.87 -8.09
N TYR A 527 0.06 -15.96 -8.13
CA TYR A 527 0.29 -15.02 -9.23
C TYR A 527 1.41 -15.48 -10.16
N PHE A 528 1.14 -15.51 -11.46
CA PHE A 528 2.04 -16.10 -12.43
C PHE A 528 3.16 -15.12 -12.83
N LYS A 529 4.42 -15.59 -12.77
CA LYS A 529 5.60 -14.90 -13.33
C LYS A 529 5.80 -13.45 -12.83
N GLY A 530 5.40 -13.15 -11.59
CA GLY A 530 5.42 -11.78 -11.05
C GLY A 530 4.47 -10.79 -11.75
N GLY A 531 3.62 -11.28 -12.66
CA GLY A 531 2.64 -10.48 -13.40
C GLY A 531 1.36 -10.21 -12.62
N PRO A 532 0.45 -9.40 -13.18
CA PRO A 532 -0.80 -9.02 -12.50
C PRO A 532 -1.86 -10.14 -12.49
N TRP A 533 -1.64 -11.23 -13.21
CA TRP A 533 -2.60 -12.33 -13.36
C TRP A 533 -2.27 -13.48 -12.40
N GLY A 534 -3.31 -14.06 -11.82
CA GLY A 534 -3.19 -15.21 -10.93
C GLY A 534 -4.41 -16.12 -10.97
N GLY A 535 -4.27 -17.27 -10.33
CA GLY A 535 -5.35 -18.21 -10.05
C GLY A 535 -5.62 -18.28 -8.55
N ALA A 536 -6.81 -18.77 -8.19
CA ALA A 536 -7.19 -19.04 -6.82
C ALA A 536 -7.90 -20.39 -6.71
N VAL A 537 -7.77 -21.03 -5.56
CA VAL A 537 -8.61 -22.14 -5.12
C VAL A 537 -9.10 -21.85 -3.71
N PHE A 538 -10.33 -22.24 -3.40
CA PHE A 538 -10.92 -21.94 -2.11
C PHE A 538 -11.90 -23.01 -1.65
N VAL A 539 -12.08 -23.04 -0.34
CA VAL A 539 -13.12 -23.79 0.35
C VAL A 539 -13.79 -22.86 1.36
N ASP A 540 -15.12 -22.81 1.30
CA ASP A 540 -15.95 -22.02 2.18
C ASP A 540 -16.91 -22.97 2.91
N SER A 541 -17.12 -22.79 4.21
CA SER A 541 -18.04 -23.60 4.98
C SER A 541 -18.75 -22.76 6.04
N GLY A 542 -20.04 -22.99 6.25
CA GLY A 542 -20.78 -22.24 7.23
C GLY A 542 -22.25 -22.59 7.33
N SER A 543 -22.94 -21.85 8.18
CA SER A 543 -24.38 -21.96 8.37
C SER A 543 -24.96 -20.64 8.87
N ALA A 544 -26.19 -20.34 8.47
CA ALA A 544 -27.07 -19.42 9.18
C ALA A 544 -28.18 -20.26 9.82
N PHE A 545 -28.40 -20.14 11.13
CA PHE A 545 -29.25 -21.07 11.88
C PHE A 545 -29.94 -20.42 13.07
N ASP A 546 -31.06 -21.01 13.51
CA ASP A 546 -31.80 -20.55 14.68
C ASP A 546 -31.46 -21.34 15.94
N ASP A 547 -31.35 -22.68 15.83
CA ASP A 547 -31.03 -23.56 16.96
C ASP A 547 -29.74 -24.35 16.71
N THR A 548 -29.77 -25.28 15.76
CA THR A 548 -28.62 -26.13 15.39
C THR A 548 -28.04 -25.73 14.03
N PRO A 549 -26.71 -25.55 13.90
CA PRO A 549 -26.08 -25.26 12.62
C PRO A 549 -26.27 -26.41 11.62
N ASP A 550 -26.71 -26.07 10.42
CA ASP A 550 -26.72 -26.97 9.27
C ASP A 550 -25.58 -26.58 8.32
N TRP A 551 -24.49 -27.36 8.32
CA TRP A 551 -23.23 -27.00 7.68
C TRP A 551 -23.28 -27.21 6.17
N HIS A 552 -23.08 -26.13 5.45
CA HIS A 552 -22.98 -26.11 3.99
C HIS A 552 -21.56 -25.76 3.59
N THR A 553 -20.97 -26.57 2.71
CA THR A 553 -19.60 -26.41 2.25
C THR A 553 -19.57 -26.23 0.75
N GLY A 554 -18.85 -25.22 0.28
CA GLY A 554 -18.63 -24.97 -1.12
C GLY A 554 -17.16 -24.90 -1.46
N VAL A 555 -16.82 -25.38 -2.66
CA VAL A 555 -15.45 -25.42 -3.17
C VAL A 555 -15.40 -24.78 -4.54
N GLY A 556 -14.28 -24.15 -4.87
CA GLY A 556 -14.16 -23.51 -6.17
C GLY A 556 -12.76 -23.10 -6.54
N PHE A 557 -12.67 -22.56 -7.75
CA PHE A 557 -11.47 -21.98 -8.31
C PHE A 557 -11.80 -20.63 -8.94
N GLY A 558 -10.79 -19.79 -9.11
CA GLY A 558 -10.99 -18.44 -9.62
C GLY A 558 -9.80 -17.86 -10.35
N LEU A 559 -10.09 -16.84 -11.14
CA LEU A 559 -9.09 -16.00 -11.80
C LEU A 559 -8.93 -14.71 -11.01
N ARG A 560 -7.68 -14.25 -10.91
CA ARG A 560 -7.29 -13.02 -10.20
C ARG A 560 -6.57 -12.09 -11.15
N TRP A 561 -6.92 -10.81 -11.09
CA TRP A 561 -6.22 -9.77 -11.84
C TRP A 561 -5.98 -8.53 -10.97
N ARG A 562 -4.72 -8.16 -10.77
CA ARG A 562 -4.29 -6.90 -10.17
C ARG A 562 -4.42 -5.78 -11.21
N SER A 563 -5.63 -5.24 -11.35
CA SER A 563 -5.85 -4.12 -12.26
C SER A 563 -5.37 -2.79 -11.64
N PRO A 564 -5.09 -1.75 -12.45
CA PRO A 564 -4.73 -0.42 -11.93
C PRO A 564 -5.79 0.23 -11.04
N VAL A 565 -7.04 -0.22 -11.10
CA VAL A 565 -8.18 0.32 -10.34
C VAL A 565 -8.59 -0.57 -9.15
N GLY A 566 -7.84 -1.64 -8.89
CA GLY A 566 -8.09 -2.59 -7.79
C GLY A 566 -8.11 -4.06 -8.25
N PRO A 567 -8.16 -5.02 -7.32
CA PRO A 567 -8.21 -6.43 -7.66
C PRO A 567 -9.54 -6.81 -8.30
N VAL A 568 -9.49 -7.62 -9.36
CA VAL A 568 -10.63 -8.23 -10.04
C VAL A 568 -10.62 -9.72 -9.77
N ARG A 569 -11.77 -10.29 -9.41
CA ARG A 569 -11.95 -11.71 -9.08
C ARG A 569 -13.09 -12.28 -9.91
N VAL A 570 -12.84 -13.42 -10.54
CA VAL A 570 -13.86 -14.22 -11.22
C VAL A 570 -13.81 -15.63 -10.64
N ASP A 571 -14.83 -16.02 -9.91
CA ASP A 571 -14.87 -17.28 -9.17
C ASP A 571 -15.97 -18.19 -9.71
N VAL A 572 -15.67 -19.48 -9.86
CA VAL A 572 -16.63 -20.54 -10.14
C VAL A 572 -16.60 -21.52 -8.97
N ALA A 573 -17.76 -21.81 -8.40
CA ALA A 573 -17.86 -22.66 -7.22
C ALA A 573 -19.05 -23.62 -7.28
N HIS A 574 -18.96 -24.72 -6.54
CA HIS A 574 -19.95 -25.77 -6.39
C HIS A 574 -20.22 -26.02 -4.90
N GLY A 575 -21.49 -26.02 -4.49
CA GLY A 575 -21.92 -26.43 -3.16
C GLY A 575 -22.00 -27.96 -3.03
N LEU A 576 -21.53 -28.52 -1.92
CA LEU A 576 -21.46 -29.97 -1.69
C LEU A 576 -22.69 -30.53 -0.94
N ASN A 577 -23.48 -29.66 -0.32
CA ASN A 577 -24.64 -30.01 0.50
C ASN A 577 -25.90 -29.41 -0.16
N ASP A 578 -26.55 -30.18 -1.04
CA ASP A 578 -27.85 -29.87 -1.68
C ASP A 578 -28.05 -28.42 -2.20
N PRO A 579 -27.12 -27.89 -3.04
CA PRO A 579 -27.26 -26.55 -3.58
C PRO A 579 -28.43 -26.46 -4.58
N ASP A 580 -29.06 -25.29 -4.66
CA ASP A 580 -30.14 -25.01 -5.62
C ASP A 580 -29.63 -25.00 -7.07
N SER A 581 -28.34 -24.71 -7.28
CA SER A 581 -27.69 -24.72 -8.58
C SER A 581 -26.40 -25.52 -8.55
N GLN A 582 -26.09 -26.22 -9.64
CA GLN A 582 -24.86 -27.01 -9.72
C GLN A 582 -23.61 -26.13 -9.67
N PHE A 583 -23.61 -24.95 -10.29
CA PHE A 583 -22.46 -24.05 -10.27
C PHE A 583 -22.92 -22.61 -10.09
N GLN A 584 -22.11 -21.82 -9.40
CA GLN A 584 -22.30 -20.39 -9.23
C GLN A 584 -21.08 -19.65 -9.79
N LEU A 585 -21.34 -18.51 -10.45
CA LEU A 585 -20.32 -17.61 -10.97
C LEU A 585 -20.36 -16.29 -10.19
N TYR A 586 -19.22 -15.86 -9.69
CA TYR A 586 -19.07 -14.59 -8.97
C TYR A 586 -18.08 -13.68 -9.68
N LEU A 587 -18.43 -12.40 -9.77
CA LEU A 587 -17.57 -11.34 -10.31
C LEU A 587 -17.47 -10.23 -9.27
N ASN A 588 -16.24 -9.92 -8.84
CA ASN A 588 -15.96 -8.89 -7.86
C ASN A 588 -14.85 -7.95 -8.35
N ILE A 589 -15.02 -6.65 -8.11
CA ILE A 589 -14.03 -5.60 -8.43
C ILE A 589 -13.85 -4.72 -7.20
N GLY A 590 -12.62 -4.65 -6.70
CA GLY A 590 -12.24 -3.83 -5.55
C GLY A 590 -11.66 -4.66 -4.41
N ALA A 591 -10.97 -3.97 -3.49
CA ALA A 591 -10.42 -4.61 -2.29
C ALA A 591 -11.54 -4.83 -1.26
N ASN A 592 -11.63 -6.05 -0.73
CA ASN A 592 -12.40 -6.35 0.47
C ASN A 592 -11.42 -6.34 1.65
N LEU A 593 -11.47 -5.28 2.46
CA LEU A 593 -10.77 -5.20 3.75
C LEU A 593 -11.75 -5.39 4.90
#